data_AF-A0A8T4SG03-F1
#
_entry.id   AF-A0A8T4SG03-F1
#
_cell.length_a   1.000
_cell.length_b   1.000
_cell.length_c   1.000
_cell.angle_alpha   90.00
_cell.angle_beta   90.00
_cell.angle_gamma   90.00
#
_symmetry.space_group_name_H-M   'P 1'
#
loop_
_entity.id
_entity.type
_entity.pdbx_description
1 polymer ?
#
loop_
_entity_poly.entity_id
_entity_poly.type
_entity_poly.pdbx_seq_one_letter_code
_entity_poly.pdbx_strand_id
1 'polypeptide(L)'
;MLQLFIKSAGVSDKTANHIIKNAYVAIMERIRSKMAEEGYNSSGIGAHEAEVAYMRELVFSEAEIELADSLRYYRNRILYYGAKLDQSFAEKVLLLLEKVNSRIVTK
;
A
#
# COMPACT_ATOMS: atom_id res chain seq x y z
N MET A 1 14.24 -1.52 -1.09
CA MET A 1 14.40 -0.74 -2.34
C MET A 1 13.73 0.63 -2.26
N LEU A 2 12.42 0.74 -1.96
CA LEU A 2 11.71 2.03 -1.86
C LEU A 2 12.37 3.03 -0.90
N GLN A 3 12.79 2.61 0.30
CA GLN A 3 13.48 3.51 1.24
C GLN A 3 14.79 4.08 0.69
N LEU A 4 15.57 3.28 -0.05
CA LEU A 4 16.82 3.76 -0.67
C LEU A 4 16.52 4.80 -1.75
N PHE A 5 15.46 4.57 -2.55
CA PHE A 5 15.00 5.53 -3.54
C PHE A 5 14.54 6.85 -2.89
N ILE A 6 13.76 6.80 -1.81
CA ILE A 6 13.32 8.01 -1.11
C ILE A 6 14.52 8.78 -0.54
N LYS A 7 15.51 8.07 0.02
CA LYS A 7 16.75 8.70 0.52
C LYS A 7 17.55 9.41 -0.57
N SER A 8 17.54 8.91 -1.81
CA SER A 8 18.32 9.51 -2.90
C SER A 8 17.56 10.56 -3.71
N ALA A 9 16.27 10.34 -4.00
CA ALA A 9 15.46 11.16 -4.89
C ALA A 9 14.45 12.07 -4.17
N GLY A 10 14.19 11.83 -2.89
CA GLY A 10 13.22 12.55 -2.10
C GLY A 10 11.75 12.28 -2.48
N VAL A 11 10.84 12.90 -1.73
CA VAL A 11 9.40 12.88 -1.99
C VAL A 11 9.02 14.22 -2.62
N SER A 12 8.46 14.18 -3.82
CA SER A 12 8.03 15.36 -4.60
C SER A 12 6.99 14.93 -5.64
N ASP A 13 6.33 15.89 -6.30
CA ASP A 13 5.40 15.59 -7.40
C ASP A 13 6.04 14.77 -8.53
N LYS A 14 7.36 14.94 -8.76
CA LYS A 14 8.10 14.17 -9.79
C LYS A 14 8.31 12.71 -9.38
N THR A 15 8.37 12.43 -8.08
CA THR A 15 8.62 11.07 -7.56
C THR A 15 7.35 10.40 -7.01
N ALA A 16 6.26 11.15 -6.81
CA ALA A 16 5.01 10.71 -6.20
C ALA A 16 4.46 9.43 -6.83
N ASN A 17 4.27 9.41 -8.15
CA ASN A 17 3.77 8.22 -8.86
C ASN A 17 4.65 6.98 -8.66
N HIS A 18 5.98 7.14 -8.62
CA HIS A 18 6.88 6.02 -8.36
C HIS A 18 6.71 5.51 -6.93
N ILE A 19 6.65 6.42 -5.97
CA ILE A 19 6.46 6.10 -4.55
C ILE A 19 5.14 5.37 -4.33
N ILE A 20 4.02 5.91 -4.82
CA ILE A 20 2.68 5.35 -4.63
C ILE A 20 2.59 3.92 -5.18
N LYS A 21 3.11 3.68 -6.39
CA LYS A 21 3.10 2.34 -6.99
C LYS A 21 3.87 1.32 -6.15
N ASN A 22 5.06 1.67 -5.71
CA ASN A 22 5.92 0.75 -4.95
C ASN A 22 5.40 0.57 -3.51
N ALA A 23 4.87 1.62 -2.90
CA ALA A 23 4.28 1.55 -1.58
C ALA A 23 3.02 0.67 -1.58
N TYR A 24 2.15 0.79 -2.59
CA TYR A 24 1.01 -0.11 -2.76
C TYR A 24 1.42 -1.58 -2.81
N VAL A 25 2.42 -1.91 -3.65
CA VAL A 25 2.92 -3.30 -3.74
C VAL A 25 3.43 -3.78 -2.39
N ALA A 26 4.27 -2.98 -1.73
CA ALA A 26 4.82 -3.31 -0.42
C ALA A 26 3.73 -3.51 0.65
N ILE A 27 2.71 -2.64 0.68
CA ILE A 27 1.57 -2.78 1.61
C ILE A 27 0.85 -4.11 1.37
N MET A 28 0.49 -4.41 0.12
CA MET A 28 -0.26 -5.63 -0.20
C MET A 28 0.56 -6.89 0.07
N GLU A 29 1.86 -6.88 -0.24
CA GLU A 29 2.75 -8.01 0.07
C GLU A 29 2.90 -8.24 1.58
N ARG A 30 2.98 -7.17 2.39
CA ARG A 30 3.03 -7.29 3.86
C ARG A 30 1.73 -7.86 4.42
N ILE A 31 0.59 -7.37 3.94
CA ILE A 31 -0.73 -7.88 4.34
C ILE A 31 -0.85 -9.36 3.97
N ARG A 32 -0.52 -9.75 2.73
CA ARG A 32 -0.54 -11.15 2.30
C ARG A 32 0.42 -12.03 3.10
N SER A 33 1.62 -11.55 3.40
CA SER A 33 2.57 -12.27 4.26
C SER A 33 1.94 -12.57 5.62
N LYS A 34 1.32 -11.56 6.23
CA LYS A 34 0.67 -11.71 7.53
C LYS A 34 -0.53 -12.65 7.49
N MET A 35 -1.35 -12.55 6.44
CA MET A 35 -2.44 -13.49 6.18
C MET A 35 -1.91 -14.93 6.07
N ALA A 36 -0.84 -15.14 5.30
CA ALA A 36 -0.24 -16.46 5.10
C ALA A 36 0.34 -17.04 6.39
N GLU A 37 0.99 -16.22 7.22
CA GLU A 37 1.47 -16.62 8.56
C GLU A 37 0.35 -17.13 9.47
N GLU A 38 -0.88 -16.64 9.27
CA GLU A 38 -2.07 -17.05 10.03
C GLU A 38 -2.89 -18.14 9.33
N GLY A 39 -2.37 -18.71 8.22
CA GLY A 39 -3.00 -19.80 7.49
C GLY A 39 -4.10 -19.35 6.50
N TYR A 40 -4.21 -18.05 6.24
CA TYR A 40 -5.12 -17.50 5.24
C TYR A 40 -4.46 -17.40 3.85
N ASN A 41 -5.28 -17.40 2.81
CA ASN A 41 -4.86 -17.16 1.44
C ASN A 41 -5.92 -16.32 0.71
N SER A 42 -5.49 -15.44 -0.19
CA SER A 42 -6.34 -14.67 -1.11
C SER A 42 -5.90 -14.92 -2.55
N SER A 43 -6.80 -15.40 -3.40
CA SER A 43 -6.51 -15.58 -4.83
C SER A 43 -7.78 -15.47 -5.69
N GLY A 44 -7.60 -15.15 -6.97
CA GLY A 44 -8.71 -15.02 -7.92
C GLY A 44 -9.56 -13.75 -7.75
N ILE A 45 -10.82 -13.85 -8.15
CA ILE A 45 -11.80 -12.76 -8.06
C ILE A 45 -12.09 -12.48 -6.58
N GLY A 46 -11.99 -11.22 -6.14
CA GLY A 46 -12.20 -10.84 -4.75
C GLY A 46 -10.93 -10.86 -3.87
N ALA A 47 -9.77 -11.22 -4.43
CA ALA A 47 -8.54 -11.36 -3.64
C ALA A 47 -8.11 -10.05 -2.97
N HIS A 48 -8.21 -8.92 -3.68
CA HIS A 48 -7.84 -7.62 -3.12
C HIS A 48 -8.80 -7.20 -2.01
N GLU A 49 -10.10 -7.42 -2.22
CA GLU A 49 -11.16 -7.11 -1.27
C GLU A 49 -10.97 -7.91 0.02
N ALA A 50 -10.56 -9.17 -0.07
CA ALA A 50 -10.19 -10.00 1.08
C ALA A 50 -8.94 -9.45 1.81
N GLU A 51 -7.90 -9.05 1.08
CA GLU A 51 -6.68 -8.44 1.66
C GLU A 51 -7.00 -7.15 2.42
N VAL A 52 -7.81 -6.28 1.82
CA VAL A 52 -8.25 -5.02 2.44
C VAL A 52 -9.15 -5.30 3.66
N ALA A 53 -10.08 -6.26 3.56
CA ALA A 53 -10.95 -6.62 4.68
C ALA A 53 -10.15 -7.14 5.88
N TYR A 54 -9.08 -7.91 5.64
CA TYR A 54 -8.20 -8.41 6.68
C TYR A 54 -7.48 -7.30 7.47
N MET A 55 -7.35 -6.09 6.93
CA MET A 55 -6.82 -4.96 7.68
C MET A 55 -7.66 -4.60 8.93
N ARG A 56 -8.95 -5.00 8.98
CA ARG A 56 -9.77 -4.88 10.21
C ARG A 56 -9.23 -5.75 11.35
N GLU A 57 -8.78 -6.97 11.03
CA GLU A 57 -8.17 -7.89 12.00
C GLU A 57 -6.82 -7.33 12.51
N LEU A 58 -6.14 -6.54 11.68
CA LEU A 58 -4.94 -5.79 12.05
C LEU A 58 -5.22 -4.43 12.69
N VAL A 59 -6.47 -4.16 13.10
CA VAL A 59 -6.90 -2.98 13.85
C VAL A 59 -6.60 -1.66 13.11
N PHE A 60 -6.73 -1.66 11.77
CA PHE A 60 -6.76 -0.43 10.99
C PHE A 60 -8.11 0.28 11.11
N SER A 61 -8.05 1.60 11.10
CA SER A 61 -9.25 2.44 11.05
C SER A 61 -9.90 2.34 9.66
N GLU A 62 -11.23 2.53 9.58
CA GLU A 62 -11.94 2.47 8.30
C GLU A 62 -11.36 3.46 7.27
N ALA A 63 -10.90 4.64 7.69
CA ALA A 63 -10.24 5.59 6.79
C ALA A 63 -8.92 5.06 6.19
N GLU A 64 -8.16 4.26 6.94
CA GLU A 64 -6.93 3.63 6.43
C GLU A 64 -7.25 2.47 5.48
N ILE A 65 -8.34 1.75 5.75
CA ILE A 65 -8.83 0.65 4.93
C ILE A 65 -9.37 1.19 3.60
N GLU A 66 -10.19 2.24 3.64
CA GLU A 66 -10.66 2.96 2.45
C GLU A 66 -9.50 3.51 1.62
N LEU A 67 -8.47 4.06 2.29
CA LEU A 67 -7.26 4.49 1.60
C LEU A 67 -6.62 3.29 0.89
N ALA A 68 -6.39 2.17 1.57
CA ALA A 68 -5.77 0.98 1.00
C ALA A 68 -6.55 0.40 -0.20
N ASP A 69 -7.89 0.35 -0.13
CA ASP A 69 -8.75 -0.09 -1.23
C ASP A 69 -8.62 0.84 -2.45
N SER A 70 -8.68 2.16 -2.20
CA SER A 70 -8.55 3.16 -3.26
C SER A 70 -7.17 3.12 -3.95
N LEU A 71 -6.12 2.65 -3.27
CA LEU A 71 -4.78 2.58 -3.85
C LEU A 71 -4.70 1.67 -5.07
N ARG A 72 -5.49 0.58 -5.13
CA ARG A 72 -5.53 -0.27 -6.34
C ARG A 72 -6.00 0.53 -7.54
N TYR A 73 -7.05 1.33 -7.37
CA TYR A 73 -7.57 2.22 -8.40
C TYR A 73 -6.52 3.27 -8.82
N TYR A 74 -5.90 3.98 -7.87
CA TYR A 74 -4.89 4.99 -8.17
C TYR A 74 -3.64 4.40 -8.83
N ARG A 75 -3.14 3.26 -8.36
CA ARG A 75 -2.02 2.54 -8.96
C ARG A 75 -2.31 2.17 -10.41
N ASN A 76 -3.52 1.69 -10.69
CA ASN A 76 -3.95 1.35 -12.05
C ASN A 76 -4.07 2.60 -12.93
N ARG A 77 -4.57 3.72 -12.39
CA ARG A 77 -4.59 5.01 -13.08
C ARG A 77 -3.20 5.54 -13.44
N ILE A 78 -2.23 5.40 -12.55
CA ILE A 78 -0.84 5.76 -12.84
C ILE A 78 -0.29 4.88 -13.98
N LEU A 79 -0.51 3.56 -13.92
CA LEU A 79 0.14 2.61 -14.82
C LEU A 79 -0.46 2.54 -16.21
N TYR A 80 -1.79 2.56 -16.30
CA TYR A 80 -2.49 2.34 -17.56
C TYR A 80 -2.97 3.64 -18.21
N TYR A 81 -3.10 4.72 -17.43
CA TYR A 81 -3.70 5.96 -17.89
C TYR A 81 -2.81 7.19 -17.66
N GLY A 82 -1.57 7.00 -17.19
CA GLY A 82 -0.60 8.09 -17.02
C GLY A 82 -1.02 9.17 -16.02
N ALA A 83 -1.93 8.85 -15.09
CA ALA A 83 -2.38 9.81 -14.09
C ALA A 83 -1.21 10.36 -13.27
N LYS A 84 -1.25 11.66 -12.96
CA LYS A 84 -0.26 12.34 -12.12
C LYS A 84 -0.86 12.59 -10.74
N LEU A 85 -0.24 12.04 -9.72
CA LEU A 85 -0.57 12.30 -8.32
C LEU A 85 0.53 13.15 -7.70
N ASP A 86 0.17 13.89 -6.65
CA ASP A 86 1.04 14.87 -6.02
C ASP A 86 1.83 14.29 -4.85
N GLN A 87 2.77 15.10 -4.37
CA GLN A 87 3.57 14.82 -3.17
C GLN A 87 2.68 14.52 -1.96
N SER A 88 1.62 15.30 -1.74
CA SER A 88 0.76 15.16 -0.55
C SER A 88 0.10 13.79 -0.49
N PHE A 89 -0.37 13.29 -1.63
CA PHE A 89 -0.92 11.95 -1.71
C PHE A 89 0.15 10.90 -1.48
N ALA A 90 1.34 11.05 -2.07
CA ALA A 90 2.45 10.13 -1.82
C ALA A 90 2.84 10.05 -0.33
N GLU A 91 2.85 11.17 0.39
CA GLU A 91 3.11 11.23 1.82
C GLU A 91 2.05 10.45 2.63
N LYS A 92 0.75 10.59 2.28
CA LYS A 92 -0.32 9.79 2.91
C LYS A 92 -0.12 8.29 2.71
N VAL A 93 0.30 7.87 1.51
CA VAL A 93 0.59 6.45 1.23
C VAL A 93 1.80 5.96 2.02
N LEU A 94 2.84 6.79 2.17
CA LEU A 94 4.01 6.44 2.98
C LEU A 94 3.67 6.30 4.45
N LEU A 95 2.82 7.17 4.99
CA LEU A 95 2.32 7.05 6.37
C LEU A 95 1.53 5.75 6.57
N LEU A 96 0.70 5.36 5.60
CA LEU A 96 0.01 4.07 5.66
C LEU A 96 1.01 2.89 5.64
N LEU A 97 2.00 2.93 4.76
CA LEU A 97 3.05 1.91 4.71
C LEU A 97 3.84 1.80 6.03
N GLU A 98 4.15 2.93 6.67
CA GLU A 98 4.82 2.94 7.97
C GLU A 98 3.97 2.24 9.03
N LYS A 99 2.66 2.56 9.10
CA LYS A 99 1.73 1.89 10.02
C LYS A 99 1.64 0.39 9.76
N VAL A 100 1.58 -0.03 8.50
CA VAL A 100 1.60 -1.45 8.10
C VAL A 100 2.87 -2.14 8.60
N ASN A 101 4.04 -1.54 8.41
CA ASN A 101 5.29 -2.11 8.92
C ASN A 101 5.34 -2.14 10.45
N SER A 102 4.72 -1.18 11.14
CA SER A 102 4.71 -1.16 12.61
C SER A 102 3.79 -2.21 13.23
N ARG A 103 2.72 -2.60 12.53
CA ARG A 103 1.73 -3.59 13.04
C ARG A 103 2.06 -5.01 12.60
N ILE A 104 2.63 -5.15 11.40
CA ILE A 104 3.09 -6.44 10.87
C ILE A 104 4.57 -6.56 11.21
N VAL A 105 4.86 -6.85 12.48
CA VAL A 105 6.20 -7.24 12.92
C VAL A 105 6.32 -8.74 12.71
N THR A 106 7.08 -9.15 11.69
CA THR A 106 7.55 -10.53 11.58
C THR A 106 8.46 -10.82 12.77
N LYS A 107 8.05 -11.76 13.63
CA LYS A 107 8.92 -12.34 14.66
C LYS A 107 9.93 -13.29 14.04
#